data_AF-A0A3D2AI57-F1
#
_entry.id   AF-A0A3D2AI57-F1
#
_cell.length_a   1.000
_cell.length_b   1.000
_cell.length_c   1.000
_cell.angle_alpha   90.00
_cell.angle_beta   90.00
_cell.angle_gamma   90.00
#
_symmetry.space_group_name_H-M   'P 1'
#
loop_
_entity.id
_entity.type
_entity.pdbx_description
1 polymer ?
#
loop_
_entity_poly.entity_id
_entity_poly.type
_entity_poly.pdbx_seq_one_letter_code
_entity_poly.pdbx_strand_id
1 'polypeptide(L)'
;MDDRIDTATIHKVASELMFAGQKVSVQVIADQLNVDASEELGDVLKHWWMEQESKVAFRTSIAPNNKPDVPDTVYQSVQLIWDNALKDARLELELSAKDDKVVSEAGVALEDELYLSKSQLQSLEDSNQRLRTQISEHTHNVKNLEAERAMLRSNLQATETNLSSMEYKVAEYKGEMERAQASSEEAKKQLDNRMREETARHQETISKVESKVSYYRHQLDKLRDEWGKKETAFNAQVQDLQGEVARTSVTSDTQFSQIRSQDEELRKYRGEITNQSRNMSKSTTAALASSNRLKRLEDELQQREFDIKELKKRTIVDKSDTARRETDLRTLLKSRDSENFEVTAKLNELQRTLIAREEEIRRLTAKL
;
A
#
# COMPACT_ATOMS: atom_id res chain seq x y z
N MET A 1 9.77 111.37 109.32
CA MET A 1 10.05 109.92 109.19
C MET A 1 11.11 109.80 108.12
N ASP A 2 12.29 110.12 108.60
CA ASP A 2 13.28 110.99 108.01
C ASP A 2 14.53 110.64 108.82
N ASP A 3 15.38 109.75 108.34
CA ASP A 3 16.77 109.76 108.77
C ASP A 3 17.51 110.65 107.77
N ARG A 4 17.14 111.94 107.81
CA ARG A 4 17.85 113.01 107.10
C ARG A 4 19.25 113.04 107.67
N ILE A 5 20.19 112.49 106.93
CA ILE A 5 21.57 112.31 107.36
C ILE A 5 22.14 113.69 107.69
N ASP A 6 22.49 113.89 108.95
CA ASP A 6 22.92 115.19 109.47
C ASP A 6 24.30 115.52 108.89
N THR A 7 24.36 116.42 107.91
CA THR A 7 25.57 116.76 107.13
C THR A 7 26.75 117.17 108.00
N ALA A 8 26.49 117.77 109.17
CA ALA A 8 27.51 118.12 110.14
C ALA A 8 28.24 116.89 110.72
N THR A 9 27.52 115.78 110.93
CA THR A 9 28.11 114.52 111.43
C THR A 9 28.95 113.85 110.35
N ILE A 10 28.49 113.82 109.09
CA ILE A 10 29.26 113.31 107.95
C ILE A 10 30.57 114.10 107.79
N HIS A 11 30.50 115.43 107.80
CA HIS A 11 31.69 116.28 107.65
C HIS A 11 32.68 116.05 108.80
N LYS A 12 32.19 115.82 110.01
CA LYS A 12 33.04 115.52 111.17
C LYS A 12 33.74 114.16 111.03
N VAL A 13 33.01 113.10 110.64
CA VAL A 13 33.61 111.77 110.41
C VAL A 13 34.58 111.79 109.23
N ALA A 14 34.23 112.48 108.14
CA ALA A 14 35.12 112.69 107.00
C ALA A 14 36.41 113.43 107.40
N SER A 15 36.30 114.48 108.23
CA SER A 15 37.45 115.18 108.80
C SER A 15 38.27 114.28 109.73
N GLU A 16 37.64 113.50 110.61
CA GLU A 16 38.34 112.56 111.51
C GLU A 16 39.08 111.47 110.73
N LEU A 17 38.47 110.89 109.69
CA LEU A 17 39.12 109.91 108.81
C LEU A 17 40.29 110.54 108.04
N MET A 18 40.14 111.77 107.56
CA MET A 18 41.22 112.51 106.90
C MET A 18 42.38 112.78 107.87
N PHE A 19 42.08 113.24 109.09
CA PHE A 19 43.11 113.46 110.12
C PHE A 19 43.75 112.16 110.63
N ALA A 20 43.03 111.03 110.55
CA ALA A 20 43.55 109.70 110.85
C ALA A 20 44.35 109.07 109.67
N GLY A 21 44.46 109.78 108.53
CA GLY A 21 45.20 109.30 107.35
C GLY A 21 44.52 108.13 106.63
N GLN A 22 43.23 107.88 106.88
CA GLN A 22 42.46 106.84 106.22
C GLN A 22 41.73 107.38 104.98
N LYS A 23 41.55 106.53 103.97
CA LYS A 23 40.93 106.91 102.70
C LYS A 23 39.44 107.24 102.90
N VAL A 24 39.10 108.51 102.77
CA VAL A 24 37.73 109.03 102.89
C VAL A 24 36.94 108.68 101.63
N SER A 25 36.15 107.60 101.68
CA SER A 25 35.27 107.15 100.58
C SER A 25 33.85 106.92 101.09
N VAL A 26 32.88 106.94 100.17
CA VAL A 26 31.44 106.82 100.50
C VAL A 26 31.15 105.53 101.24
N GLN A 27 31.71 104.38 100.82
CA GLN A 27 31.57 103.12 101.55
C GLN A 27 32.11 103.19 102.98
N VAL A 28 33.30 103.75 103.19
CA VAL A 28 33.91 103.79 104.54
C VAL A 28 33.11 104.67 105.50
N ILE A 29 32.54 105.76 105.02
CA ILE A 29 31.70 106.63 105.84
C ILE A 29 30.33 106.01 106.09
N ALA A 30 29.76 105.36 105.08
CA ALA A 30 28.53 104.57 105.19
C ALA A 30 28.69 103.49 106.27
N ASP A 31 29.79 102.73 106.23
CA ASP A 31 30.11 101.69 107.22
C ASP A 31 30.33 102.28 108.62
N GLN A 32 31.01 103.43 108.74
CA GLN A 32 31.31 104.04 110.05
C GLN A 32 30.08 104.69 110.70
N LEU A 33 29.16 105.25 109.89
CA LEU A 33 27.90 105.82 110.36
C LEU A 33 26.77 104.78 110.40
N ASN A 34 27.04 103.55 109.94
CA ASN A 34 26.11 102.43 109.84
C ASN A 34 24.86 102.76 109.03
N VAL A 35 25.04 103.50 107.93
CA VAL A 35 24.01 103.93 106.97
C VAL A 35 24.32 103.31 105.62
N ASP A 36 23.31 102.95 104.83
CA ASP A 36 23.51 102.42 103.49
C ASP A 36 24.22 103.46 102.58
N ALA A 37 25.17 102.98 101.77
CA ALA A 37 25.91 103.81 100.83
C ALA A 37 25.00 104.36 99.72
N SER A 38 24.34 105.48 100.00
CA SER A 38 23.41 106.16 99.09
C SER A 38 24.13 107.21 98.22
N GLU A 39 23.55 107.54 97.06
CA GLU A 39 24.05 108.62 96.20
C GLU A 39 24.05 109.98 96.92
N GLU A 40 23.08 110.23 97.80
CA GLU A 40 23.00 111.47 98.59
C GLU A 40 24.23 111.65 99.49
N LEU A 41 24.72 110.57 100.12
CA LEU A 41 25.95 110.59 100.92
C LEU A 41 27.17 110.93 100.05
N GLY A 42 27.20 110.40 98.82
CA GLY A 42 28.25 110.68 97.84
C GLY A 42 28.30 112.16 97.45
N ASP A 43 27.16 112.79 97.25
CA ASP A 43 27.10 114.21 96.86
C ASP A 43 27.42 115.16 98.03
N VAL A 44 26.99 114.84 99.25
CA VAL A 44 27.41 115.60 100.46
C VAL A 44 28.94 115.53 100.63
N LEU A 45 29.53 114.35 100.44
CA LEU A 45 30.98 114.17 100.59
C LEU A 45 31.79 114.93 99.54
N LYS A 46 31.30 114.99 98.28
CA LYS A 46 31.90 115.84 97.25
C LYS A 46 31.86 117.31 97.65
N HIS A 47 30.75 117.77 98.24
CA HIS A 47 30.62 119.16 98.68
C HIS A 47 31.60 119.49 99.80
N TRP A 48 31.77 118.59 100.78
CA TRP A 48 32.79 118.72 101.83
C TRP A 48 34.21 118.81 101.26
N TRP A 49 34.55 117.98 100.27
CA TRP A 49 35.86 118.03 99.62
C TRP A 49 36.14 119.38 98.95
N MET A 50 35.16 119.94 98.23
CA MET A 50 35.29 121.28 97.64
C MET A 50 35.46 122.37 98.72
N GLU A 51 34.80 122.24 99.87
CA GLU A 51 34.96 123.17 100.98
C GLU A 51 36.35 123.08 101.63
N GLN A 52 36.95 121.87 101.73
CA GLN A 52 38.32 121.70 102.22
C GLN A 52 39.36 122.24 101.24
N GLU A 53 39.18 122.05 99.93
CA GLU A 53 40.06 122.66 98.92
C GLU A 53 40.08 124.19 99.03
N SER A 54 38.93 124.81 99.33
CA SER A 54 38.85 126.27 99.52
C SER A 54 39.61 126.77 100.76
N LYS A 55 39.84 125.92 101.78
CA LYS A 55 40.57 126.25 103.01
C LYS A 55 42.08 126.10 102.85
N VAL A 56 42.55 125.36 101.84
CA VAL A 56 43.97 125.19 101.52
C VAL A 56 44.40 126.30 100.55
N ALA A 57 44.48 127.53 101.06
CA ALA A 57 45.02 128.67 100.32
C ALA A 57 46.56 128.62 100.24
N PHE A 58 47.12 127.59 99.61
CA PHE A 58 48.54 127.53 99.27
C PHE A 58 48.71 128.04 97.84
N ARG A 59 48.79 129.37 97.65
CA ARG A 59 49.66 130.05 96.63
C ARG A 59 49.29 131.51 96.29
N THR A 60 48.13 132.04 96.67
CA THR A 60 47.68 133.32 96.04
C THR A 60 47.92 134.60 96.85
N SER A 61 48.45 134.56 98.07
CA SER A 61 48.59 135.80 98.87
C SER A 61 49.65 135.69 99.96
N ILE A 62 50.92 135.77 99.61
CA ILE A 62 51.92 136.28 100.56
C ILE A 62 52.84 137.26 99.83
N ALA A 63 52.53 138.54 100.04
CA ALA A 63 53.34 139.70 99.70
C ALA A 63 54.54 139.83 100.67
N PRO A 64 55.59 140.61 100.31
CA PRO A 64 56.97 140.33 100.67
C PRO A 64 57.43 141.15 101.87
N ASN A 65 57.03 140.81 103.10
CA ASN A 65 57.70 141.40 104.27
C ASN A 65 57.64 140.66 105.61
N ASN A 66 57.22 139.40 105.66
CA ASN A 66 57.39 138.57 106.86
C ASN A 66 58.21 137.31 106.51
N LYS A 67 59.52 137.49 106.43
CA LYS A 67 60.49 136.40 106.58
C LYS A 67 60.55 136.01 108.07
N PRO A 68 60.21 134.77 108.46
CA PRO A 68 60.71 134.22 109.70
C PRO A 68 62.21 133.94 109.50
N ASP A 69 63.03 134.34 110.47
CA ASP A 69 64.48 134.29 110.43
C ASP A 69 64.97 132.83 110.44
N VAL A 70 65.05 132.22 109.25
CA VAL A 70 65.53 130.84 109.06
C VAL A 70 66.54 130.86 107.90
N PRO A 71 67.75 130.28 108.07
CA PRO A 71 68.81 130.34 107.08
C PRO A 71 68.38 129.78 105.70
N ASP A 72 68.75 130.49 104.62
CA ASP A 72 68.40 130.17 103.22
C ASP A 72 68.73 128.73 102.79
N THR A 73 69.68 128.07 103.48
CA THR A 73 70.04 126.66 103.26
C THR A 73 68.88 125.71 103.54
N VAL A 74 68.02 126.01 104.51
CA VAL A 74 66.86 125.16 104.86
C VAL A 74 65.78 125.30 103.79
N TYR A 75 65.53 126.52 103.29
CA TYR A 75 64.53 126.77 102.26
C TYR A 75 64.86 126.04 100.95
N GLN A 76 66.13 126.08 100.52
CA GLN A 76 66.58 125.35 99.34
C GLN A 76 66.46 123.83 99.51
N SER A 77 66.78 123.31 100.71
CA SER A 77 66.70 121.87 100.96
C SER A 77 65.26 121.33 100.90
N VAL A 78 64.28 122.06 101.44
CA VAL A 78 62.87 121.66 101.40
C VAL A 78 62.32 121.73 99.98
N GLN A 79 62.70 122.75 99.20
CA GLN A 79 62.27 122.88 97.82
C GLN A 79 62.83 121.74 96.94
N LEU A 80 64.07 121.31 97.19
CA LEU A 80 64.71 120.21 96.48
C LEU A 80 64.12 118.84 96.84
N ILE A 81 63.75 118.64 98.13
CA ILE A 81 63.03 117.44 98.57
C ILE A 81 61.65 117.36 97.91
N TRP A 82 60.92 118.48 97.80
CA TRP A 82 59.62 118.52 97.12
C TRP A 82 59.75 118.18 95.63
N ASP A 83 60.66 118.85 94.91
CA ASP A 83 60.84 118.59 93.47
C ASP A 83 61.27 117.13 93.18
N ASN A 84 62.01 116.49 94.08
CA ASN A 84 62.33 115.07 93.97
C ASN A 84 61.11 114.17 94.23
N ALA A 85 60.34 114.42 95.30
CA ALA A 85 59.15 113.64 95.60
C ALA A 85 58.10 113.69 94.47
N LEU A 86 57.98 114.83 93.78
CA LEU A 86 57.03 114.98 92.67
C LEU A 86 57.50 114.28 91.38
N LYS A 87 58.82 114.12 91.19
CA LYS A 87 59.38 113.29 90.11
C LYS A 87 59.18 111.81 90.38
N ASP A 88 59.41 111.37 91.61
CA ASP A 88 59.24 109.96 91.99
C ASP A 88 57.79 109.50 91.84
N ALA A 89 56.82 110.31 92.27
CA ALA A 89 55.40 110.00 92.11
C ALA A 89 54.94 109.92 90.64
N ARG A 90 55.54 110.70 89.73
CA ARG A 90 55.24 110.61 88.28
C ARG A 90 55.79 109.33 87.66
N LEU A 91 56.97 108.91 88.09
CA LEU A 91 57.65 107.70 87.59
C LEU A 91 56.89 106.43 88.01
N GLU A 92 56.37 106.40 89.23
CA GLU A 92 55.58 105.29 89.76
C GLU A 92 54.25 105.13 89.01
N LEU A 93 53.62 106.25 88.64
CA LEU A 93 52.36 106.25 87.89
C LEU A 93 52.55 105.78 86.43
N GLU A 94 53.66 106.15 85.77
CA GLU A 94 54.00 105.65 84.42
C GLU A 94 54.33 104.15 84.40
N LEU A 95 54.90 103.60 85.47
CA LEU A 95 55.18 102.17 85.57
C LEU A 95 53.90 101.34 85.74
N SER A 96 52.98 101.78 86.61
CA SER A 96 51.69 101.08 86.79
C SER A 96 50.84 101.05 85.51
N ALA A 97 50.84 102.14 84.74
CA ALA A 97 50.10 102.21 83.48
C ALA A 97 50.70 101.33 82.36
N LYS A 98 51.98 100.96 82.46
CA LYS A 98 52.63 100.04 81.51
C LYS A 98 52.35 98.58 81.85
N ASP A 99 52.31 98.21 83.13
CA ASP A 99 52.04 96.82 83.54
C ASP A 99 50.62 96.36 83.19
N ASP A 100 49.60 97.19 83.40
CA ASP A 100 48.22 96.84 83.00
C ASP A 100 48.06 96.66 81.48
N LYS A 101 48.86 97.37 80.69
CA LYS A 101 48.83 97.28 79.23
C LYS A 101 49.50 96.00 78.71
N VAL A 102 50.59 95.58 79.34
CA VAL A 102 51.33 94.37 78.97
C VAL A 102 50.56 93.10 79.36
N VAL A 103 49.87 93.10 80.52
CA VAL A 103 49.03 91.96 80.94
C VAL A 103 47.82 91.79 80.01
N SER A 104 47.23 92.89 79.54
CA SER A 104 46.12 92.87 78.57
C SER A 104 46.56 92.35 77.20
N GLU A 105 47.68 92.82 76.64
CA GLU A 105 48.19 92.37 75.33
C GLU A 105 48.66 90.90 75.33
N ALA A 106 49.30 90.44 76.42
CA ALA A 106 49.71 89.04 76.56
C ALA A 106 48.52 88.08 76.74
N GLY A 107 47.46 88.51 77.43
CA GLY A 107 46.22 87.74 77.56
C GLY A 107 45.51 87.54 76.21
N VAL A 108 45.45 88.59 75.39
CA VAL A 108 44.86 88.55 74.05
C VAL A 108 45.67 87.62 73.12
N ALA A 109 47.00 87.67 73.14
CA ALA A 109 47.83 86.81 72.30
C ALA A 109 47.71 85.32 72.67
N LEU A 110 47.59 84.99 73.95
CA LEU A 110 47.41 83.60 74.41
C LEU A 110 45.98 83.10 74.14
N GLU A 111 44.99 83.99 74.17
CA GLU A 111 43.62 83.70 73.76
C GLU A 111 43.51 83.46 72.24
N ASP A 112 44.23 84.23 71.42
CA ASP A 112 44.36 84.03 69.97
C ASP A 112 45.06 82.70 69.64
N GLU A 113 46.14 82.36 70.35
CA GLU A 113 46.84 81.08 70.18
C GLU A 113 45.97 79.89 70.61
N LEU A 114 45.23 80.03 71.72
CA LEU A 114 44.24 79.06 72.17
C LEU A 114 43.12 78.89 71.15
N TYR A 115 42.64 79.99 70.55
CA TYR A 115 41.62 79.97 69.51
C TYR A 115 42.14 79.26 68.24
N LEU A 116 43.36 79.56 67.81
CA LEU A 116 43.99 78.90 66.67
C LEU A 116 44.20 77.41 66.94
N SER A 117 44.66 77.03 68.13
CA SER A 117 44.81 75.64 68.56
C SER A 117 43.47 74.91 68.59
N LYS A 118 42.41 75.53 69.14
CA LYS A 118 41.04 74.99 69.11
C LYS A 118 40.52 74.80 67.70
N SER A 119 40.75 75.77 66.82
CA SER A 119 40.38 75.70 65.40
C SER A 119 41.12 74.58 64.67
N GLN A 120 42.42 74.41 64.94
CA GLN A 120 43.23 73.32 64.39
C GLN A 120 42.78 71.95 64.92
N LEU A 121 42.50 71.84 66.23
CA LEU A 121 41.95 70.63 66.84
C LEU A 121 40.59 70.27 66.23
N GLN A 122 39.70 71.25 66.06
CA GLN A 122 38.40 71.03 65.43
C GLN A 122 38.54 70.57 63.97
N SER A 123 39.45 71.16 63.19
CA SER A 123 39.75 70.71 61.83
C SER A 123 40.30 69.28 61.80
N LEU A 124 41.17 68.91 62.75
CA LEU A 124 41.68 67.55 62.90
C LEU A 124 40.59 66.57 63.35
N GLU A 125 39.68 66.97 64.23
CA GLU A 125 38.52 66.17 64.66
C GLU A 125 37.56 65.94 63.49
N ASP A 126 37.22 66.98 62.73
CA ASP A 126 36.39 66.87 61.52
C ASP A 126 37.05 65.94 60.48
N SER A 127 38.36 66.08 60.28
CA SER A 127 39.15 65.20 59.41
C SER A 127 39.13 63.75 59.92
N ASN A 128 39.30 63.53 61.23
CA ASN A 128 39.25 62.21 61.84
C ASN A 128 37.86 61.58 61.69
N GLN A 129 36.79 62.36 61.86
CA GLN A 129 35.43 61.91 61.67
C GLN A 129 35.17 61.50 60.21
N ARG A 130 35.63 62.29 59.23
CA ARG A 130 35.56 61.93 57.79
C ARG A 130 36.36 60.66 57.47
N LEU A 131 37.55 60.50 58.05
CA LEU A 131 38.34 59.29 57.87
C LEU A 131 37.63 58.07 58.46
N ARG A 132 36.97 58.21 59.62
CA ARG A 132 36.17 57.13 60.22
C ARG A 132 34.97 56.74 59.36
N THR A 133 34.26 57.71 58.78
CA THR A 133 33.16 57.40 57.86
C THR A 133 33.66 56.71 56.60
N GLN A 134 34.76 57.18 56.00
CA GLN A 134 35.38 56.54 54.84
C GLN A 134 35.84 55.10 55.15
N ILE A 135 36.47 54.88 56.31
CA ILE A 135 36.87 53.54 56.74
C ILE A 135 35.62 52.65 56.89
N SER A 136 34.56 53.15 57.51
CA SER A 136 33.29 52.41 57.64
C SER A 136 32.71 52.04 56.27
N GLU A 137 32.65 52.98 55.33
CA GLU A 137 32.16 52.75 53.96
C GLU A 137 33.03 51.73 53.22
N HIS A 138 34.36 51.86 53.27
CA HIS A 138 35.27 50.89 52.67
C HIS A 138 35.14 49.50 53.29
N THR A 139 34.96 49.39 54.62
CA THR A 139 34.73 48.09 55.26
C THR A 139 33.41 47.46 54.84
N HIS A 140 32.37 48.26 54.62
CA HIS A 140 31.11 47.76 54.08
C HIS A 140 31.24 47.30 52.62
N ASN A 141 31.93 48.09 51.78
CA ASN A 141 32.20 47.74 50.40
C ASN A 141 33.03 46.45 50.28
N VAL A 142 34.04 46.26 51.14
CA VAL A 142 34.81 45.00 51.19
C VAL A 142 33.92 43.82 51.52
N LYS A 143 33.03 43.93 52.52
CA LYS A 143 32.08 42.86 52.86
C LYS A 143 31.12 42.54 51.70
N ASN A 144 30.64 43.56 50.99
CA ASN A 144 29.77 43.36 49.83
C ASN A 144 30.51 42.65 48.68
N LEU A 145 31.74 43.07 48.37
CA LEU A 145 32.59 42.42 47.37
C LEU A 145 32.96 40.98 47.77
N GLU A 146 33.18 40.71 49.05
CA GLU A 146 33.41 39.35 49.56
C GLU A 146 32.17 38.46 49.38
N ALA A 147 30.97 38.99 49.64
CA ALA A 147 29.72 38.27 49.41
C ALA A 147 29.47 38.00 47.91
N GLU A 148 29.71 39.00 47.05
CA GLU A 148 29.64 38.82 45.59
C GLU A 148 30.64 37.78 45.11
N ARG A 149 31.89 37.81 45.60
CA ARG A 149 32.90 36.81 45.28
C ARG A 149 32.49 35.40 45.71
N ALA A 150 31.85 35.26 46.88
CA ALA A 150 31.33 33.98 47.36
C ALA A 150 30.18 33.46 46.47
N MET A 151 29.24 34.33 46.10
CA MET A 151 28.15 33.99 45.19
C MET A 151 28.66 33.59 43.80
N LEU A 152 29.62 34.34 43.23
CA LEU A 152 30.21 34.02 41.94
C LEU A 152 30.96 32.68 41.97
N ARG A 153 31.66 32.36 43.06
CA ARG A 153 32.28 31.03 43.25
C ARG A 153 31.24 29.91 43.28
N SER A 154 30.15 30.09 44.02
CA SER A 154 29.07 29.11 44.07
C SER A 154 28.42 28.90 42.69
N ASN A 155 28.19 30.00 41.95
CA ASN A 155 27.64 29.94 40.61
C ASN A 155 28.59 29.23 39.63
N LEU A 156 29.89 29.53 39.71
CA LEU A 156 30.90 28.86 38.88
C LEU A 156 30.88 27.34 39.13
N GLN A 157 30.89 26.92 40.40
CA GLN A 157 30.84 25.50 40.75
C GLN A 157 29.54 24.83 40.26
N ALA A 158 28.40 25.51 40.35
CA ALA A 158 27.14 25.02 39.80
C ALA A 158 27.19 24.89 38.26
N THR A 159 27.82 25.84 37.57
CA THR A 159 27.99 25.75 36.11
C THR A 159 28.95 24.64 35.70
N GLU A 160 30.05 24.42 36.44
CA GLU A 160 31.00 23.34 36.18
C GLU A 160 30.33 21.98 36.34
N THR A 161 29.58 21.76 37.42
CA THR A 161 28.85 20.50 37.65
C THR A 161 27.78 20.25 36.57
N ASN A 162 27.05 21.29 36.16
CA ASN A 162 26.09 21.20 35.06
C ASN A 162 26.78 20.89 33.73
N LEU A 163 27.93 21.49 33.45
CA LEU A 163 28.71 21.24 32.24
C LEU A 163 29.20 19.80 32.21
N SER A 164 29.79 19.27 33.28
CA SER A 164 30.19 17.87 33.37
C SER A 164 29.01 16.91 33.21
N SER A 165 27.83 17.23 33.76
CA SER A 165 26.61 16.43 33.55
C SER A 165 26.17 16.43 32.08
N MET A 166 26.25 17.58 31.41
CA MET A 166 25.91 17.70 29.99
C MET A 166 26.92 16.95 29.10
N GLU A 167 28.21 17.03 29.40
CA GLU A 167 29.25 16.27 28.68
C GLU A 167 29.00 14.77 28.75
N TYR A 168 28.64 14.26 29.94
CA TYR A 168 28.27 12.85 30.10
C TYR A 168 27.06 12.47 29.24
N LYS A 169 25.99 13.28 29.25
CA LYS A 169 24.79 13.05 28.43
C LYS A 169 25.10 13.08 26.93
N VAL A 170 25.95 14.01 26.49
CA VAL A 170 26.38 14.08 25.09
C VAL A 170 27.14 12.81 24.69
N ALA A 171 28.04 12.31 25.54
CA ALA A 171 28.75 11.06 25.29
C ALA A 171 27.80 9.85 25.24
N GLU A 172 26.82 9.80 26.15
CA GLU A 172 25.79 8.75 26.19
C GLU A 172 24.95 8.74 24.92
N TYR A 173 24.38 9.89 24.52
CA TYR A 173 23.57 10.00 23.30
C TYR A 173 24.38 9.71 22.04
N LYS A 174 25.65 10.09 22.01
CA LYS A 174 26.54 9.72 20.89
C LYS A 174 26.71 8.20 20.79
N GLY A 175 26.92 7.52 21.92
CA GLY A 175 27.01 6.06 21.96
C GLY A 175 25.70 5.36 21.59
N GLU A 176 24.55 5.92 21.97
CA GLU A 176 23.24 5.42 21.55
C GLU A 176 23.00 5.58 20.05
N MET A 177 23.37 6.73 19.50
CA MET A 177 23.27 7.01 18.07
C MET A 177 24.13 6.04 17.24
N GLU A 178 25.38 5.80 17.65
CA GLU A 178 26.28 4.84 16.98
C GLU A 178 25.71 3.41 17.03
N ARG A 179 25.16 2.98 18.19
CA ARG A 179 24.48 1.68 18.32
C ARG A 179 23.24 1.57 17.43
N ALA A 180 22.42 2.62 17.38
CA ALA A 180 21.23 2.65 16.53
C ALA A 180 21.60 2.59 15.05
N GLN A 181 22.65 3.31 14.63
CA GLN A 181 23.15 3.29 13.27
C GLN A 181 23.66 1.89 12.88
N ALA A 182 24.50 1.27 13.73
CA ALA A 182 24.99 -0.09 13.48
C ALA A 182 23.85 -1.11 13.40
N SER A 183 22.85 -1.01 14.30
CA SER A 183 21.66 -1.86 14.26
C SER A 183 20.85 -1.68 12.97
N SER A 184 20.71 -0.43 12.49
CA SER A 184 20.01 -0.12 11.25
C SER A 184 20.74 -0.68 10.03
N GLU A 185 22.06 -0.56 9.98
CA GLU A 185 22.88 -1.11 8.89
C GLU A 185 22.82 -2.64 8.85
N GLU A 186 22.84 -3.30 10.01
CA GLU A 186 22.69 -4.75 10.11
C GLU A 186 21.29 -5.22 9.68
N ALA A 187 20.23 -4.53 10.12
CA ALA A 187 18.86 -4.82 9.68
C ALA A 187 18.71 -4.67 8.15
N LYS A 188 19.34 -3.64 7.56
CA LYS A 188 19.35 -3.44 6.11
C LYS A 188 20.08 -4.59 5.38
N LYS A 189 21.25 -5.00 5.87
CA LYS A 189 21.98 -6.16 5.32
C LYS A 189 21.17 -7.45 5.39
N GLN A 190 20.49 -7.70 6.51
CA GLN A 190 19.64 -8.89 6.67
C GLN A 190 18.46 -8.86 5.70
N LEU A 191 17.81 -7.70 5.52
CA LEU A 191 16.72 -7.56 4.56
C LEU A 191 17.22 -7.79 3.12
N ASP A 192 18.34 -7.18 2.72
CA ASP A 192 18.92 -7.38 1.40
C ASP A 192 19.29 -8.85 1.15
N ASN A 193 19.86 -9.54 2.15
CA ASN A 193 20.19 -10.95 2.06
C ASN A 193 18.92 -11.80 1.89
N ARG A 194 17.88 -11.56 2.70
CA ARG A 194 16.59 -12.24 2.58
C ARG A 194 15.95 -12.02 1.21
N MET A 195 15.97 -10.79 0.70
CA MET A 195 15.46 -10.47 -0.63
C MET A 195 16.21 -11.20 -1.74
N ARG A 196 17.54 -11.27 -1.67
CA ARG A 196 18.35 -12.04 -2.63
C ARG A 196 18.05 -13.54 -2.57
N GLU A 197 17.97 -14.11 -1.37
CA GLU A 197 17.64 -15.53 -1.18
C GLU A 197 16.23 -15.86 -1.69
N GLU A 198 15.24 -15.02 -1.39
CA GLU A 198 13.88 -15.20 -1.86
C GLU A 198 13.79 -15.12 -3.39
N THR A 199 14.47 -14.13 -3.98
CA THR A 199 14.55 -13.98 -5.44
C THR A 199 15.19 -15.21 -6.09
N ALA A 200 16.27 -15.74 -5.51
CA ALA A 200 16.92 -16.96 -6.00
C ALA A 200 16.00 -18.19 -5.90
N ARG A 201 15.27 -18.36 -4.79
CA ARG A 201 14.31 -19.45 -4.61
C ARG A 201 13.13 -19.36 -5.59
N HIS A 202 12.62 -18.16 -5.83
CA HIS A 202 11.56 -17.93 -6.82
C HIS A 202 12.05 -18.23 -8.22
N GLN A 203 13.25 -17.78 -8.59
CA GLN A 203 13.85 -18.08 -9.89
C GLN A 203 14.02 -19.59 -10.11
N GLU A 204 14.51 -20.33 -9.11
CA GLU A 204 14.63 -21.79 -9.18
C GLU A 204 13.25 -22.46 -9.36
N THR A 205 12.24 -21.97 -8.65
CA THR A 205 10.87 -22.47 -8.75
C THR A 205 10.28 -22.21 -10.13
N ILE A 206 10.49 -21.01 -10.69
CA ILE A 206 10.08 -20.65 -12.05
C ILE A 206 10.73 -21.60 -13.06
N SER A 207 12.05 -21.82 -12.99
CA SER A 207 12.74 -22.74 -13.91
C SER A 207 12.24 -24.19 -13.80
N LYS A 208 11.88 -24.66 -12.60
CA LYS A 208 11.24 -25.97 -12.41
C LYS A 208 9.84 -26.04 -13.03
N VAL A 209 9.08 -24.95 -13.01
CA VAL A 209 7.75 -24.90 -13.64
C VAL A 209 7.89 -24.81 -15.16
N GLU A 210 8.80 -23.98 -15.68
CA GLU A 210 9.06 -23.85 -17.12
C GLU A 210 9.47 -25.17 -17.75
N SER A 211 10.36 -25.93 -17.10
CA SER A 211 10.75 -27.27 -17.56
C SER A 211 9.57 -28.25 -17.59
N LYS A 212 8.71 -28.24 -16.56
CA LYS A 212 7.47 -29.04 -16.54
C LYS A 212 6.49 -28.63 -17.65
N VAL A 213 6.32 -27.32 -17.89
CA VAL A 213 5.45 -26.82 -18.96
C VAL A 213 5.97 -27.25 -20.32
N SER A 214 7.29 -27.15 -20.55
CA SER A 214 7.92 -27.63 -21.78
C SER A 214 7.71 -29.14 -21.98
N TYR A 215 7.89 -29.93 -20.91
CA TYR A 215 7.64 -31.37 -20.94
C TYR A 215 6.19 -31.72 -21.29
N TYR A 216 5.21 -31.07 -20.66
CA TYR A 216 3.80 -31.32 -20.94
C TYR A 216 3.37 -30.84 -22.33
N ARG A 217 3.93 -29.74 -22.83
CA ARG A 217 3.74 -29.32 -24.24
C ARG A 217 4.22 -30.40 -25.21
N HIS A 218 5.43 -30.92 -24.99
CA HIS A 218 5.97 -32.01 -25.81
C HIS A 218 5.12 -33.28 -25.76
N GLN A 219 4.60 -33.64 -24.57
CA GLN A 219 3.66 -34.75 -24.44
C GLN A 219 2.35 -34.51 -25.19
N LEU A 220 1.78 -33.31 -25.11
CA LEU A 220 0.57 -32.96 -25.84
C LEU A 220 0.77 -33.02 -27.36
N ASP A 221 1.91 -32.55 -27.86
CA ASP A 221 2.23 -32.62 -29.29
C ASP A 221 2.38 -34.07 -29.75
N LYS A 222 3.06 -34.92 -28.97
CA LYS A 222 3.13 -36.37 -29.23
C LYS A 222 1.74 -37.02 -29.28
N LEU A 223 0.88 -36.71 -28.31
CA LEU A 223 -0.48 -37.25 -28.27
C LEU A 223 -1.33 -36.78 -29.45
N ARG A 224 -1.18 -35.51 -29.86
CA ARG A 224 -1.83 -34.98 -31.07
C ARG A 224 -1.37 -35.69 -32.32
N ASP A 225 -0.06 -35.93 -32.47
CA ASP A 225 0.49 -36.67 -33.61
C ASP A 225 0.01 -38.13 -33.63
N GLU A 226 0.02 -38.81 -32.48
CA GLU A 226 -0.49 -40.18 -32.35
C GLU A 226 -1.98 -40.27 -32.66
N TRP A 227 -2.77 -39.29 -32.17
CA TRP A 227 -4.20 -39.22 -32.43
C TRP A 227 -4.48 -38.95 -33.91
N GLY A 228 -3.79 -37.97 -34.52
CA GLY A 228 -3.93 -37.67 -35.95
C GLY A 228 -3.57 -38.86 -36.84
N LYS A 229 -2.54 -39.63 -36.48
CA LYS A 229 -2.20 -40.89 -37.17
C LYS A 229 -3.30 -41.95 -37.03
N LYS A 230 -3.83 -42.14 -35.82
CA LYS A 230 -4.93 -43.09 -35.56
C LYS A 230 -6.21 -42.70 -36.29
N GLU A 231 -6.56 -41.42 -36.28
CA GLU A 231 -7.72 -40.87 -36.99
C GLU A 231 -7.59 -41.10 -38.50
N THR A 232 -6.42 -40.80 -39.07
CA THR A 232 -6.15 -41.03 -40.50
C THR A 232 -6.26 -42.52 -40.85
N ALA A 233 -5.67 -43.41 -40.03
CA ALA A 233 -5.74 -44.86 -40.24
C ALA A 233 -7.18 -45.40 -40.12
N PHE A 234 -7.95 -44.92 -39.14
CA PHE A 234 -9.35 -45.30 -38.97
C PHE A 234 -10.21 -44.83 -40.14
N ASN A 235 -10.02 -43.59 -40.62
CA ASN A 235 -10.72 -43.07 -41.79
C ASN A 235 -10.39 -43.88 -43.06
N ALA A 236 -9.13 -44.29 -43.24
CA ALA A 236 -8.75 -45.18 -44.34
C ALA A 236 -9.46 -46.55 -44.24
N GLN A 237 -9.49 -47.16 -43.05
CA GLN A 237 -10.20 -48.42 -42.82
C GLN A 237 -11.71 -48.29 -43.10
N VAL A 238 -12.33 -47.18 -42.71
CA VAL A 238 -13.74 -46.90 -43.02
C VAL A 238 -13.97 -46.81 -44.52
N GLN A 239 -13.10 -46.11 -45.27
CA GLN A 239 -13.20 -46.03 -46.73
C GLN A 239 -13.03 -47.40 -47.40
N ASP A 240 -12.07 -48.20 -46.94
CA ASP A 240 -11.86 -49.56 -47.46
C ASP A 240 -13.08 -50.45 -47.24
N LEU A 241 -13.66 -50.43 -46.04
CA LEU A 241 -14.87 -51.17 -45.71
C LEU A 241 -16.08 -50.69 -46.54
N GLN A 242 -16.23 -49.37 -46.73
CA GLN A 242 -17.26 -48.83 -47.62
C GLN A 242 -17.07 -49.33 -49.07
N GLY A 243 -15.84 -49.39 -49.56
CA GLY A 243 -15.51 -49.95 -50.86
C GLY A 243 -15.83 -51.44 -50.97
N GLU A 244 -15.56 -52.22 -49.92
CA GLU A 244 -15.93 -53.63 -49.84
C GLU A 244 -17.45 -53.85 -49.83
N VAL A 245 -18.18 -53.07 -49.04
CA VAL A 245 -19.66 -53.07 -49.01
C VAL A 245 -20.23 -52.71 -50.38
N ALA A 246 -19.68 -51.70 -51.05
CA ALA A 246 -20.14 -51.32 -52.40
C ALA A 246 -19.91 -52.45 -53.43
N ARG A 247 -18.73 -53.08 -53.41
CA ARG A 247 -18.41 -54.21 -54.32
C ARG A 247 -19.31 -55.43 -54.06
N THR A 248 -19.53 -55.77 -52.80
CA THR A 248 -20.41 -56.89 -52.41
C THR A 248 -21.87 -56.61 -52.77
N SER A 249 -22.34 -55.37 -52.58
CA SER A 249 -23.69 -54.95 -53.01
C SER A 249 -23.88 -55.14 -54.53
N VAL A 250 -22.96 -54.64 -55.36
CA VAL A 250 -23.04 -54.79 -56.82
C VAL A 250 -23.00 -56.26 -57.24
N THR A 251 -22.17 -57.06 -56.58
CA THR A 251 -22.09 -58.50 -56.84
C THR A 251 -23.41 -59.19 -56.50
N SER A 252 -23.99 -58.86 -55.34
CA SER A 252 -25.30 -59.37 -54.91
C SER A 252 -26.40 -58.98 -55.90
N ASP A 253 -26.47 -57.71 -56.33
CA ASP A 253 -27.47 -57.24 -57.31
C ASP A 253 -27.34 -57.97 -58.66
N THR A 254 -26.11 -58.24 -59.08
CA THR A 254 -25.81 -59.01 -60.30
C THR A 254 -26.30 -60.46 -60.14
N GLN A 255 -26.00 -61.10 -59.01
CA GLN A 255 -26.46 -62.46 -58.72
C GLN A 255 -27.99 -62.54 -58.66
N PHE A 256 -28.66 -61.59 -58.02
CA PHE A 256 -30.12 -61.52 -58.01
C PHE A 256 -30.71 -61.39 -59.41
N SER A 257 -30.10 -60.56 -60.27
CA SER A 257 -30.53 -60.41 -61.66
C SER A 257 -30.36 -61.70 -62.46
N GLN A 258 -29.26 -62.43 -62.24
CA GLN A 258 -29.02 -63.74 -62.87
C GLN A 258 -30.04 -64.79 -62.41
N ILE A 259 -30.31 -64.89 -61.10
CA ILE A 259 -31.31 -65.81 -60.54
C ILE A 259 -32.67 -65.53 -61.18
N ARG A 260 -33.07 -64.26 -61.29
CA ARG A 260 -34.34 -63.88 -61.91
C ARG A 260 -34.42 -64.30 -63.38
N SER A 261 -33.33 -64.11 -64.14
CA SER A 261 -33.25 -64.57 -65.53
C SER A 261 -33.40 -66.09 -65.64
N GLN A 262 -32.71 -66.84 -64.77
CA GLN A 262 -32.79 -68.30 -64.72
C GLN A 262 -34.20 -68.78 -64.33
N ASP A 263 -34.87 -68.12 -63.39
CA ASP A 263 -36.25 -68.42 -63.02
C ASP A 263 -37.23 -68.20 -64.20
N GLU A 264 -37.02 -67.15 -64.99
CA GLU A 264 -37.81 -66.89 -66.20
C GLU A 264 -37.57 -67.97 -67.28
N GLU A 265 -36.32 -68.40 -67.48
CA GLU A 265 -35.99 -69.52 -68.38
C GLU A 265 -36.60 -70.84 -67.91
N LEU A 266 -36.50 -71.18 -66.62
CA LEU A 266 -37.15 -72.35 -66.04
C LEU A 266 -38.68 -72.31 -66.23
N ARG A 267 -39.29 -71.13 -66.12
CA ARG A 267 -40.72 -70.96 -66.38
C ARG A 267 -41.06 -71.19 -67.85
N LYS A 268 -40.23 -70.73 -68.79
CA LYS A 268 -40.39 -71.03 -70.23
C LYS A 268 -40.26 -72.53 -70.49
N TYR A 269 -39.22 -73.18 -69.97
CA TYR A 269 -39.03 -74.63 -70.12
C TYR A 269 -40.20 -75.44 -69.54
N ARG A 270 -40.76 -75.06 -68.38
CA ARG A 270 -41.97 -75.70 -67.85
C ARG A 270 -43.17 -75.54 -68.80
N GLY A 271 -43.34 -74.37 -69.41
CA GLY A 271 -44.36 -74.12 -70.42
C GLY A 271 -44.17 -74.98 -71.67
N GLU A 272 -42.93 -75.07 -72.17
CA GLU A 272 -42.54 -75.90 -73.31
C GLU A 272 -42.78 -77.39 -73.03
N ILE A 273 -42.36 -77.91 -71.87
CA ILE A 273 -42.62 -79.30 -71.45
C ILE A 273 -44.13 -79.59 -71.43
N THR A 274 -44.92 -78.67 -70.87
CA THR A 274 -46.39 -78.82 -70.83
C THR A 274 -46.98 -78.85 -72.23
N ASN A 275 -46.50 -77.98 -73.13
CA ASN A 275 -46.96 -77.93 -74.51
C ASN A 275 -46.54 -79.17 -75.31
N GLN A 276 -45.28 -79.61 -75.13
CA GLN A 276 -44.74 -80.82 -75.73
C GLN A 276 -45.51 -82.06 -75.25
N SER A 277 -45.82 -82.17 -73.96
CA SER A 277 -46.66 -83.27 -73.43
C SER A 277 -48.04 -83.30 -74.08
N ARG A 278 -48.70 -82.14 -74.24
CA ARG A 278 -49.99 -82.05 -74.96
C ARG A 278 -49.86 -82.46 -76.43
N ASN A 279 -48.83 -82.00 -77.12
CA ASN A 279 -48.58 -82.36 -78.52
C ASN A 279 -48.27 -83.85 -78.68
N MET A 280 -47.48 -84.43 -77.78
CA MET A 280 -47.23 -85.87 -77.74
C MET A 280 -48.53 -86.64 -77.53
N SER A 281 -49.36 -86.27 -76.55
CA SER A 281 -50.67 -86.93 -76.33
C SER A 281 -51.60 -86.84 -77.55
N LYS A 282 -51.65 -85.67 -78.22
CA LYS A 282 -52.39 -85.51 -79.49
C LYS A 282 -51.83 -86.42 -80.59
N SER A 283 -50.51 -86.45 -80.76
CA SER A 283 -49.83 -87.28 -81.75
C SER A 283 -50.06 -88.77 -81.49
N THR A 284 -49.94 -89.21 -80.23
CA THR A 284 -50.24 -90.59 -79.82
C THR A 284 -51.70 -90.94 -80.10
N THR A 285 -52.65 -90.06 -79.76
CA THR A 285 -54.07 -90.27 -80.08
C THR A 285 -54.31 -90.38 -81.60
N ALA A 286 -53.67 -89.52 -82.40
CA ALA A 286 -53.75 -89.56 -83.86
C ALA A 286 -53.14 -90.85 -84.44
N ALA A 287 -52.01 -91.30 -83.91
CA ALA A 287 -51.37 -92.55 -84.29
C ALA A 287 -52.22 -93.79 -83.92
N LEU A 288 -52.88 -93.78 -82.76
CA LEU A 288 -53.83 -94.83 -82.40
C LEU A 288 -55.06 -94.83 -83.32
N ALA A 289 -55.57 -93.66 -83.68
CA ALA A 289 -56.68 -93.54 -84.62
C ALA A 289 -56.31 -94.04 -86.02
N SER A 290 -55.11 -93.70 -86.53
CA SER A 290 -54.62 -94.21 -87.81
C SER A 290 -54.33 -95.71 -87.75
N SER A 291 -53.76 -96.23 -86.66
CA SER A 291 -53.56 -97.66 -86.43
C SER A 291 -54.88 -98.44 -86.42
N ASN A 292 -55.91 -97.94 -85.72
CA ASN A 292 -57.25 -98.54 -85.73
C ASN A 292 -57.88 -98.52 -87.14
N ARG A 293 -57.70 -97.42 -87.88
CA ARG A 293 -58.17 -97.33 -89.28
C ARG A 293 -57.43 -98.34 -90.17
N LEU A 294 -56.13 -98.48 -89.99
CA LEU A 294 -55.30 -99.42 -90.74
C LEU A 294 -55.72 -100.86 -90.44
N LYS A 295 -55.96 -101.21 -89.17
CA LYS A 295 -56.49 -102.53 -88.78
C LYS A 295 -57.84 -102.84 -89.42
N ARG A 296 -58.77 -101.88 -89.44
CA ARG A 296 -60.06 -102.06 -90.15
C ARG A 296 -59.86 -102.31 -91.65
N LEU A 297 -58.96 -101.57 -92.28
CA LEU A 297 -58.63 -101.77 -93.69
C LEU A 297 -57.97 -103.13 -93.94
N GLU A 298 -57.12 -103.61 -93.02
CA GLU A 298 -56.56 -104.96 -93.05
C GLU A 298 -57.65 -106.04 -92.92
N ASP A 299 -58.59 -105.87 -91.98
CA ASP A 299 -59.73 -106.78 -91.81
C ASP A 299 -60.62 -106.81 -93.07
N GLU A 300 -60.92 -105.64 -93.66
CA GLU A 300 -61.64 -105.52 -94.92
C GLU A 300 -60.87 -106.20 -96.07
N LEU A 301 -59.56 -106.03 -96.14
CA LEU A 301 -58.71 -106.65 -97.15
C LEU A 301 -58.70 -108.18 -97.01
N GLN A 302 -58.57 -108.71 -95.80
CA GLN A 302 -58.66 -110.15 -95.54
C GLN A 302 -60.03 -110.71 -95.92
N GLN A 303 -61.13 -109.99 -95.61
CA GLN A 303 -62.46 -110.39 -96.04
C GLN A 303 -62.57 -110.42 -97.57
N ARG A 304 -62.05 -109.40 -98.26
CA ARG A 304 -62.03 -109.37 -99.74
C ARG A 304 -61.18 -110.51 -100.32
N GLU A 305 -60.05 -110.84 -99.72
CA GLU A 305 -59.24 -111.98 -100.12
C GLU A 305 -59.98 -113.32 -99.93
N PHE A 306 -60.73 -113.46 -98.84
CA PHE A 306 -61.60 -114.63 -98.61
C PHE A 306 -62.70 -114.72 -99.67
N ASP A 307 -63.43 -113.63 -99.91
CA ASP A 307 -64.48 -113.56 -100.94
C ASP A 307 -63.92 -113.92 -102.32
N ILE A 308 -62.72 -113.42 -102.68
CA ILE A 308 -62.03 -113.76 -103.93
C ILE A 308 -61.70 -115.25 -103.98
N LYS A 309 -61.20 -115.85 -102.89
CA LYS A 309 -60.92 -117.30 -102.84
C LYS A 309 -62.21 -118.12 -103.00
N GLU A 310 -63.30 -117.71 -102.36
CA GLU A 310 -64.59 -118.38 -102.47
C GLU A 310 -65.18 -118.24 -103.88
N LEU A 311 -65.13 -117.05 -104.48
CA LEU A 311 -65.50 -116.81 -105.87
C LEU A 311 -64.66 -117.64 -106.84
N LYS A 312 -63.34 -117.74 -106.61
CA LYS A 312 -62.45 -118.57 -107.41
C LYS A 312 -62.81 -120.06 -107.28
N LYS A 313 -63.15 -120.52 -106.07
CA LYS A 313 -63.62 -121.90 -105.82
C LYS A 313 -64.96 -122.16 -106.52
N ARG A 314 -65.95 -121.25 -106.41
CA ARG A 314 -67.21 -121.31 -107.15
C ARG A 314 -66.97 -121.38 -108.66
N THR A 315 -66.10 -120.51 -109.19
CA THR A 315 -65.76 -120.51 -110.61
C THR A 315 -65.13 -121.82 -111.06
N ILE A 316 -64.29 -122.47 -110.22
CA ILE A 316 -63.75 -123.79 -110.52
C ILE A 316 -64.85 -124.86 -110.52
N VAL A 317 -65.76 -124.83 -109.55
CA VAL A 317 -66.92 -125.75 -109.48
C VAL A 317 -67.81 -125.54 -110.71
N ASP A 318 -68.18 -124.31 -111.03
CA ASP A 318 -68.99 -123.97 -112.21
C ASP A 318 -68.29 -124.41 -113.50
N LYS A 319 -66.97 -124.22 -113.63
CA LYS A 319 -66.19 -124.76 -114.76
C LYS A 319 -66.23 -126.28 -114.80
N SER A 320 -66.13 -126.96 -113.67
CA SER A 320 -66.19 -128.42 -113.62
C SER A 320 -67.58 -128.97 -113.94
N ASP A 321 -68.64 -128.32 -113.50
CA ASP A 321 -70.04 -128.67 -113.82
C ASP A 321 -70.35 -128.37 -115.28
N THR A 322 -69.82 -127.26 -115.82
CA THR A 322 -69.91 -126.96 -117.24
C THR A 322 -69.17 -128.02 -118.07
N ALA A 323 -67.97 -128.42 -117.66
CA ALA A 323 -67.21 -129.48 -118.32
C ALA A 323 -67.93 -130.84 -118.24
N ARG A 324 -68.57 -131.16 -117.11
CA ARG A 324 -69.41 -132.36 -116.96
C ARG A 324 -70.60 -132.33 -117.90
N ARG A 325 -71.37 -131.23 -117.93
CA ARG A 325 -72.50 -131.04 -118.86
C ARG A 325 -72.04 -131.12 -120.32
N GLU A 326 -70.89 -130.54 -120.66
CA GLU A 326 -70.31 -130.66 -121.98
C GLU A 326 -69.94 -132.11 -122.33
N THR A 327 -69.39 -132.85 -121.37
CA THR A 327 -69.07 -134.28 -121.53
C THR A 327 -70.34 -135.10 -121.75
N ASP A 328 -71.37 -134.90 -120.91
CA ASP A 328 -72.67 -135.57 -121.04
C ASP A 328 -73.30 -135.30 -122.41
N LEU A 329 -73.28 -134.04 -122.86
CA LEU A 329 -73.74 -133.65 -124.20
C LEU A 329 -72.96 -134.35 -125.32
N ARG A 330 -71.63 -134.50 -125.19
CA ARG A 330 -70.82 -135.26 -126.17
C ARG A 330 -71.21 -136.74 -126.21
N THR A 331 -71.49 -137.36 -125.06
CA THR A 331 -71.97 -138.75 -125.00
C THR A 331 -73.34 -138.91 -125.65
N LEU A 332 -74.24 -137.96 -125.42
CA LEU A 332 -75.59 -137.95 -125.99
C LEU A 332 -75.56 -137.72 -127.52
N LEU A 333 -74.66 -136.86 -128.00
CA LEU A 333 -74.36 -136.71 -129.42
C LEU A 333 -73.87 -138.02 -130.04
N LYS A 334 -72.91 -138.70 -129.39
CA LYS A 334 -72.37 -139.98 -129.87
C LYS A 334 -73.42 -141.10 -129.90
N SER A 335 -74.35 -141.10 -128.94
CA SER A 335 -75.53 -141.98 -128.93
C SER A 335 -76.46 -141.67 -130.11
N ARG A 336 -76.73 -140.39 -130.39
CA ARG A 336 -77.55 -139.98 -131.54
C ARG A 336 -76.89 -140.30 -132.87
N ASP A 337 -75.57 -140.14 -132.99
CA ASP A 337 -74.82 -140.53 -134.19
C ASP A 337 -74.89 -142.04 -134.44
N SER A 338 -74.87 -142.86 -133.37
CA SER A 338 -75.02 -144.32 -133.47
C SER A 338 -76.42 -144.73 -133.93
N GLU A 339 -77.48 -144.10 -133.39
CA GLU A 339 -78.86 -144.28 -133.88
C GLU A 339 -78.99 -143.86 -135.36
N ASN A 340 -78.38 -142.74 -135.73
CA ASN A 340 -78.42 -142.24 -137.10
C ASN A 340 -77.70 -143.21 -138.07
N PHE A 341 -76.62 -143.84 -137.62
CA PHE A 341 -75.93 -144.89 -138.37
C PHE A 341 -76.82 -146.13 -138.59
N GLU A 342 -77.54 -146.59 -137.56
CA GLU A 342 -78.50 -147.70 -137.68
C GLU A 342 -79.67 -147.37 -138.61
N VAL A 343 -80.21 -146.15 -138.54
CA VAL A 343 -81.28 -145.70 -139.43
C VAL A 343 -80.78 -145.62 -140.88
N THR A 344 -79.56 -145.11 -141.09
CA THR A 344 -78.94 -145.06 -142.43
C THR A 344 -78.68 -146.46 -142.99
N ALA A 345 -78.28 -147.41 -142.14
CA ALA A 345 -78.11 -148.81 -142.53
C ALA A 345 -79.44 -149.46 -142.95
N LYS A 346 -80.51 -149.26 -142.19
CA LYS A 346 -81.88 -149.72 -142.54
C LYS A 346 -82.39 -149.07 -143.83
N LEU A 347 -82.09 -147.79 -144.05
CA LEU A 347 -82.48 -147.07 -145.26
C LEU A 347 -81.74 -147.61 -146.50
N ASN A 348 -80.46 -147.93 -146.37
CA ASN A 348 -79.69 -148.59 -147.42
C ASN A 348 -80.20 -150.01 -147.72
N GLU A 349 -80.63 -150.75 -146.71
CA GLU A 349 -81.22 -152.09 -146.89
C GLU A 349 -82.57 -152.01 -147.61
N LEU A 350 -83.41 -151.05 -147.23
CA LEU A 350 -84.67 -150.75 -147.93
C LEU A 350 -84.44 -150.31 -149.38
N GLN A 351 -83.43 -149.49 -149.65
CA GLN A 351 -83.05 -149.11 -151.01
C GLN A 351 -82.60 -150.32 -151.84
N ARG A 352 -81.85 -151.28 -151.26
CA ARG A 352 -81.49 -152.52 -151.98
C ARG A 352 -82.71 -153.38 -152.30
N THR A 353 -83.67 -153.49 -151.38
CA THR A 353 -84.92 -154.21 -151.66
C THR A 353 -85.80 -153.48 -152.69
N LEU A 354 -85.78 -152.14 -152.71
CA LEU A 354 -86.50 -151.35 -153.70
C LEU A 354 -85.91 -151.54 -155.10
N ILE A 355 -84.58 -151.49 -155.24
CA ILE A 355 -83.89 -151.71 -156.52
C ILE A 355 -84.14 -153.13 -157.05
N ALA A 356 -84.12 -154.14 -156.17
CA ALA A 356 -84.46 -155.52 -156.56
C ALA A 356 -85.91 -155.66 -157.06
N ARG A 357 -86.87 -154.93 -156.47
CA ARG A 357 -88.26 -154.87 -156.92
C ARG A 357 -88.43 -154.08 -158.22
N GLU A 358 -87.66 -153.01 -158.41
CA GLU A 358 -87.67 -152.21 -159.65
C GLU A 358 -87.08 -152.99 -160.84
N GLU A 359 -86.09 -153.86 -160.63
CA GLU A 359 -85.57 -154.77 -161.67
C GLU A 359 -86.53 -155.94 -161.99
N GLU A 360 -87.29 -156.42 -160.99
CA GLU A 360 -88.36 -157.40 -161.18
C GLU A 360 -89.52 -156.82 -162.01
N ILE A 361 -89.87 -155.55 -161.79
CA ILE A 361 -90.85 -154.80 -162.60
C ILE A 361 -90.33 -154.61 -164.03
N ARG A 362 -89.06 -154.21 -164.24
CA ARG A 362 -88.49 -154.08 -165.59
C ARG A 362 -88.47 -155.40 -166.39
N ARG A 363 -88.34 -156.56 -165.73
CA ARG A 363 -88.44 -157.87 -166.40
C ARG A 363 -89.87 -158.27 -166.77
N LEU A 364 -90.87 -157.86 -166.00
CA LEU A 364 -92.29 -158.17 -166.25
C LEU A 364 -92.90 -157.27 -167.35
N THR A 365 -92.42 -156.04 -167.52
CA THR A 365 -92.92 -155.14 -168.58
C THR A 365 -92.32 -155.42 -169.97
N ALA A 366 -91.32 -156.30 -170.08
CA ALA A 366 -90.71 -156.70 -171.37
C ALA A 366 -91.40 -157.93 -172.02
N LYS A 367 -92.59 -158.33 -171.55
CA LYS A 367 -93.34 -159.51 -172.05
C LYS A 367 -94.86 -159.30 -172.26
N LEU A 368 -95.30 -158.05 -172.34
CA LEU A 368 -96.57 -157.58 -172.91
C LEU A 368 -96.26 -156.40 -173.82
#